data_AF-A0AA91PB09-F1
#
_entry.id   AF-A0AA91PB09-F1
#
_cell.length_a   1.000
_cell.length_b   1.000
_cell.length_c   1.000
_cell.angle_alpha   90.00
_cell.angle_beta   90.00
_cell.angle_gamma   90.00
#
_symmetry.space_group_name_H-M   'P 1'
#
loop_
_entity.id
_entity.type
_entity.pdbx_description
1 polymer ?
#
loop_
_entity_poly.entity_id
_entity_poly.type
_entity_poly.pdbx_seq_one_letter_code
_entity_poly.pdbx_strand_id
1 'polypeptide(L)'
;MKPSAIARRAAAATSAAAMVAAYPLLAAPAAGAIAPPVIDVGATPGDGPPGPEQEMRQNSYCIDGAVAPGSDFRVQPKFMDMLNLAEAWRFGRGAGVKVAVIDTGVTPHPRLPHLTGGGDYIMAGGDGLSDCDAHGTVVASLIGAAPAGMPLPPPQETRRPPTVPTTEAPPPPPPPQTITLE
;
A
#
# COMPACT_ATOMS: atom_id res chain seq x y z
N MET A 1 -59.46 21.63 -46.05
CA MET A 1 -58.31 21.14 -46.84
C MET A 1 -57.61 20.05 -46.03
N LYS A 2 -57.37 18.87 -46.61
CA LYS A 2 -56.63 17.78 -45.94
C LYS A 2 -55.12 18.07 -46.05
N PRO A 3 -54.35 17.99 -44.96
CA PRO A 3 -52.91 18.22 -45.02
C PRO A 3 -52.21 17.17 -45.90
N SER A 4 -51.24 17.62 -46.69
CA SER A 4 -50.41 16.78 -47.57
C SER A 4 -49.66 15.71 -46.76
N ALA A 5 -49.41 14.55 -47.38
CA ALA A 5 -48.62 13.46 -46.79
C ALA A 5 -47.23 13.93 -46.32
N ILE A 6 -46.64 14.92 -47.00
CA ILE A 6 -45.34 15.51 -46.65
C ILE A 6 -45.44 16.33 -45.36
N ALA A 7 -46.50 17.13 -45.19
CA ALA A 7 -46.74 17.91 -43.98
C ALA A 7 -47.00 17.03 -42.75
N ARG A 8 -47.70 15.89 -42.95
CA ARG A 8 -47.91 14.87 -41.90
C ARG A 8 -46.61 14.18 -41.48
N ARG A 9 -45.74 13.82 -42.44
CA ARG A 9 -44.44 13.20 -42.15
C ARG A 9 -43.48 14.16 -41.47
N ALA A 10 -43.45 15.43 -41.88
CA ALA A 10 -42.65 16.46 -41.23
C ALA A 10 -43.08 16.66 -39.77
N ALA A 11 -44.38 16.86 -39.52
CA ALA A 11 -44.89 17.02 -38.16
C ALA A 11 -44.61 15.81 -37.25
N ALA A 12 -44.75 14.58 -37.77
CA ALA A 12 -44.42 13.37 -37.03
C ALA A 12 -42.93 13.29 -36.66
N ALA A 13 -42.04 13.68 -37.59
CA ALA A 13 -40.60 13.72 -37.34
C ALA A 13 -40.22 14.78 -36.29
N THR A 14 -40.84 15.97 -36.34
CA THR A 14 -40.60 17.03 -35.35
C THR A 14 -41.08 16.63 -33.95
N SER A 15 -42.25 16.00 -33.85
CA SER A 15 -42.79 15.48 -32.59
C SER A 15 -41.92 14.37 -32.01
N ALA A 16 -41.44 13.44 -32.85
CA ALA A 16 -40.54 12.38 -32.42
C ALA A 16 -39.19 12.93 -31.93
N ALA A 17 -38.60 13.87 -32.66
CA ALA A 17 -37.36 14.53 -32.26
C ALA A 17 -37.52 15.31 -30.94
N ALA A 18 -38.65 16.02 -30.76
CA ALA A 18 -38.95 16.72 -29.52
C ALA A 18 -39.12 15.77 -28.33
N MET A 19 -39.78 14.63 -28.51
CA MET A 19 -39.92 13.62 -27.46
C MET A 19 -38.58 12.99 -27.07
N VAL A 20 -37.73 12.65 -28.06
CA VAL A 20 -36.40 12.08 -27.80
C VAL A 20 -35.50 13.09 -27.08
N ALA A 21 -35.54 14.37 -27.46
CA ALA A 21 -34.77 15.43 -26.83
C ALA A 21 -35.27 15.78 -25.41
N ALA A 22 -36.58 15.68 -25.15
CA ALA A 22 -37.16 15.97 -23.84
C ALA A 22 -36.99 14.81 -22.84
N TYR A 23 -36.84 13.57 -23.31
CA TYR A 23 -36.69 12.39 -22.44
C TYR A 23 -35.55 12.47 -21.42
N PRO A 24 -34.30 12.87 -21.75
CA PRO A 24 -33.24 12.99 -20.75
C PRO A 24 -33.50 14.08 -19.70
N LEU A 25 -34.29 15.12 -20.01
CA LEU A 25 -34.64 16.16 -19.04
C LEU A 25 -35.72 15.71 -18.04
N LEU A 26 -36.56 14.74 -18.43
CA LEU A 26 -37.68 14.26 -17.63
C LEU A 26 -37.40 12.93 -16.91
N ALA A 27 -36.47 12.12 -17.45
CA ALA A 27 -36.29 10.73 -17.04
C ALA A 27 -34.83 10.30 -16.87
N ALA A 28 -33.84 11.22 -16.95
CA ALA A 28 -32.48 10.85 -16.60
C ALA A 28 -32.43 10.47 -15.10
N PRO A 29 -32.01 9.24 -14.75
CA PRO A 29 -31.77 8.90 -13.36
C PRO A 29 -30.66 9.82 -12.82
N ALA A 30 -30.81 10.29 -11.58
CA ALA A 30 -29.74 10.98 -10.90
C ALA A 30 -28.55 10.00 -10.79
N ALA A 31 -27.41 10.38 -11.38
CA ALA A 31 -26.17 9.65 -11.17
C ALA A 31 -25.75 9.85 -9.71
N GLY A 32 -26.00 8.85 -8.88
CA GLY A 32 -25.52 8.83 -7.49
C GLY A 32 -24.04 8.45 -7.49
N ALA A 33 -23.17 9.37 -7.08
CA ALA A 33 -21.81 9.01 -6.69
C ALA A 33 -21.83 8.49 -5.25
N ILE A 34 -21.05 7.45 -4.97
CA ILE A 34 -20.75 7.07 -3.59
C ILE A 34 -19.93 8.23 -3.00
N ALA A 35 -20.46 8.87 -1.96
CA ALA A 35 -19.74 9.93 -1.27
C ALA A 35 -18.44 9.36 -0.65
N PRO A 36 -17.36 10.15 -0.59
CA PRO A 36 -16.17 9.76 0.17
C PRO A 36 -16.55 9.39 1.62
N PRO A 37 -15.89 8.38 2.22
CA PRO A 37 -16.16 8.02 3.60
C PRO A 37 -15.84 9.21 4.52
N VAL A 38 -16.73 9.47 5.48
CA VAL A 38 -16.52 10.48 6.53
C VAL A 38 -16.01 9.76 7.77
N ILE A 39 -14.96 10.29 8.38
CA ILE A 39 -14.38 9.73 9.61
C ILE A 39 -15.22 10.17 10.82
N ASP A 40 -15.76 9.20 11.57
CA ASP A 40 -16.33 9.43 12.88
C ASP A 40 -15.27 9.18 13.96
N VAL A 41 -14.75 10.27 14.53
CA VAL A 41 -13.74 10.21 15.59
C VAL A 41 -14.26 9.58 16.89
N GLY A 42 -15.57 9.63 17.12
CA GLY A 42 -16.23 9.05 18.29
C GLY A 42 -16.38 7.52 18.20
N ALA A 43 -16.19 6.94 17.02
CA ALA A 43 -16.34 5.50 16.77
C ALA A 43 -15.03 4.70 16.87
N THR A 44 -13.99 5.26 17.52
CA THR A 44 -12.72 4.55 17.72
C THR A 44 -12.93 3.32 18.61
N PRO A 45 -12.53 2.10 18.20
CA PRO A 45 -12.63 0.90 19.04
C PRO A 45 -11.82 1.04 20.33
N GLY A 46 -12.23 0.34 21.39
CA GLY A 46 -11.47 0.28 22.63
C GLY A 46 -10.15 -0.49 22.48
N ASP A 47 -9.15 -0.12 23.28
CA ASP A 47 -7.85 -0.81 23.37
C ASP A 47 -7.95 -2.02 24.32
N GLY A 48 -8.64 -3.06 23.86
CA GLY A 48 -8.75 -4.34 24.57
C GLY A 48 -7.55 -5.25 24.31
N PRO A 49 -7.40 -6.36 25.06
CA PRO A 49 -6.40 -7.38 24.75
C PRO A 49 -6.54 -7.85 23.29
N PRO A 50 -5.42 -8.04 22.56
CA PRO A 50 -5.45 -8.59 21.21
C PRO A 50 -6.18 -9.94 21.17
N GLY A 51 -7.05 -10.09 20.18
CA GLY A 51 -7.82 -11.30 19.98
C GLY A 51 -8.84 -11.14 18.86
N PRO A 52 -9.34 -12.25 18.32
CA PRO A 52 -10.31 -12.20 17.24
C PRO A 52 -11.69 -11.77 17.75
N GLU A 53 -12.50 -11.13 16.90
CA GLU A 53 -13.89 -10.77 17.22
C GLU A 53 -14.77 -12.01 17.49
N GLN A 54 -14.40 -13.14 16.88
CA GLN A 54 -15.08 -14.43 16.96
C GLN A 54 -14.04 -15.53 17.08
N GLU A 55 -14.40 -16.68 17.67
CA GLU A 55 -13.46 -17.79 17.78
C GLU A 55 -13.00 -18.29 16.40
N MET A 56 -11.69 -18.32 16.20
CA MET A 56 -11.06 -18.76 14.96
C MET A 56 -10.53 -20.18 15.10
N ARG A 57 -10.40 -20.87 13.97
CA ARG A 57 -9.74 -22.17 13.90
C ARG A 57 -8.84 -22.27 12.68
N GLN A 58 -7.69 -22.91 12.85
CA GLN A 58 -6.80 -23.22 11.74
C GLN A 58 -7.40 -24.35 10.89
N ASN A 59 -7.60 -24.07 9.59
CA ASN A 59 -8.22 -25.03 8.65
C ASN A 59 -7.23 -25.56 7.59
N SER A 60 -5.96 -25.17 7.66
CA SER A 60 -4.94 -25.55 6.69
C SER A 60 -3.58 -25.65 7.37
N TYR A 61 -2.67 -26.42 6.77
CA TYR A 61 -1.29 -26.49 7.24
C TYR A 61 -0.58 -25.17 6.99
N CYS A 62 0.37 -24.83 7.85
CA CYS A 62 1.18 -23.63 7.66
C CYS A 62 2.10 -23.77 6.46
N ILE A 63 2.36 -22.64 5.80
CA ILE A 63 3.23 -22.54 4.64
C ILE A 63 4.54 -21.89 5.04
N ASP A 64 5.65 -22.44 4.53
CA ASP A 64 6.97 -21.84 4.64
C ASP A 64 7.35 -21.11 3.35
N GLY A 65 8.21 -20.10 3.49
CA GLY A 65 8.84 -19.45 2.35
C GLY A 65 9.73 -20.42 1.56
N ALA A 66 9.70 -20.31 0.24
CA ALA A 66 10.51 -21.15 -0.65
C ALA A 66 11.46 -20.32 -1.53
N VAL A 67 12.53 -20.98 -1.99
CA VAL A 67 13.49 -20.40 -2.93
C VAL A 67 13.22 -20.93 -4.33
N ALA A 68 13.05 -20.03 -5.30
CA ALA A 68 12.89 -20.43 -6.69
C ALA A 68 14.19 -21.08 -7.23
N PRO A 69 14.11 -22.16 -8.03
CA PRO A 69 15.30 -22.78 -8.63
C PRO A 69 16.16 -21.77 -9.39
N GLY A 70 17.48 -21.85 -9.19
CA GLY A 70 18.44 -20.93 -9.83
C GLY A 70 18.56 -19.54 -9.18
N SER A 71 17.92 -19.30 -8.03
CA SER A 71 18.12 -18.05 -7.28
C SER A 71 19.55 -17.91 -6.78
N ASP A 72 20.15 -16.72 -6.96
CA ASP A 72 21.46 -16.36 -6.42
C ASP A 72 21.34 -15.18 -5.46
N PHE A 73 21.38 -15.46 -4.16
CA PHE A 73 21.27 -14.45 -3.11
C PHE A 73 22.54 -13.60 -2.90
N ARG A 74 23.61 -13.88 -3.65
CA ARG A 74 24.79 -13.00 -3.69
C ARG A 74 24.54 -11.78 -4.57
N VAL A 75 23.54 -11.84 -5.45
CA VAL A 75 23.12 -10.73 -6.30
C VAL A 75 22.12 -9.87 -5.53
N GLN A 76 22.36 -8.56 -5.52
CA GLN A 76 21.46 -7.61 -4.88
C GLN A 76 20.08 -7.64 -5.57
N PRO A 77 18.97 -7.69 -4.81
CA PRO A 77 17.64 -7.59 -5.38
C PRO A 77 17.44 -6.25 -6.10
N LYS A 78 16.86 -6.27 -7.31
CA LYS A 78 16.70 -5.07 -8.15
C LYS A 78 15.91 -3.92 -7.50
N PHE A 79 15.01 -4.21 -6.56
CA PHE A 79 14.28 -3.16 -5.85
C PHE A 79 15.22 -2.30 -4.98
N MET A 80 16.31 -2.86 -4.46
CA MET A 80 17.30 -2.10 -3.67
C MET A 80 18.08 -1.13 -4.55
N ASP A 81 18.39 -1.53 -5.79
CA ASP A 81 19.01 -0.67 -6.80
C ASP A 81 18.05 0.44 -7.24
N MET A 82 16.81 0.09 -7.54
CA MET A 82 15.77 1.03 -7.96
C MET A 82 15.54 2.14 -6.93
N LEU A 83 15.55 1.80 -5.64
CA LEU A 83 15.38 2.73 -4.54
C LEU A 83 16.69 3.42 -4.10
N ASN A 84 17.83 3.03 -4.68
CA ASN A 84 19.16 3.49 -4.29
C ASN A 84 19.40 3.43 -2.76
N LEU A 85 19.08 2.27 -2.15
CA LEU A 85 19.12 2.12 -0.69
C LEU A 85 20.52 2.36 -0.10
N ALA A 86 21.58 2.04 -0.85
CA ALA A 86 22.97 2.30 -0.43
C ALA A 86 23.23 3.78 -0.18
N GLU A 87 22.70 4.67 -1.03
CA GLU A 87 22.81 6.12 -0.84
C GLU A 87 21.90 6.58 0.30
N ALA A 88 20.65 6.10 0.36
CA ALA A 88 19.71 6.46 1.43
C ALA A 88 20.26 6.14 2.83
N TRP A 89 20.94 5.01 3.00
CA TRP A 89 21.52 4.59 4.27
C TRP A 89 22.67 5.45 4.78
N ARG A 90 23.23 6.35 3.95
CA ARG A 90 24.20 7.36 4.40
C ARG A 90 23.54 8.46 5.23
N PHE A 91 22.23 8.68 5.05
CA PHE A 91 21.44 9.68 5.77
C PHE A 91 20.70 9.08 6.97
N GLY A 92 20.25 7.83 6.87
CA GLY A 92 19.56 7.17 7.97
C GLY A 92 19.29 5.70 7.72
N ARG A 93 19.29 4.92 8.80
CA ARG A 93 19.00 3.47 8.79
C ARG A 93 17.83 3.08 9.69
N GLY A 94 17.05 4.06 10.14
CA GLY A 94 15.88 3.84 11.01
C GLY A 94 16.20 3.64 12.49
N ALA A 95 17.41 3.99 12.96
CA ALA A 95 17.76 3.90 14.38
C ALA A 95 16.77 4.70 15.24
N GLY A 96 16.23 4.07 16.30
CA GLY A 96 15.23 4.66 17.18
C GLY A 96 13.79 4.68 16.65
N VAL A 97 13.55 4.26 15.40
CA VAL A 97 12.20 4.17 14.82
C VAL A 97 11.61 2.78 15.08
N LYS A 98 10.42 2.75 15.66
CA LYS A 98 9.62 1.53 15.81
C LYS A 98 8.58 1.46 14.68
N VAL A 99 8.51 0.33 14.00
CA VAL A 99 7.52 0.07 12.93
C VAL A 99 6.62 -1.07 13.38
N ALA A 100 5.30 -0.86 13.36
CA ALA A 100 4.32 -1.92 13.57
C ALA A 100 4.08 -2.67 12.25
N VAL A 101 4.08 -4.00 12.30
CA VAL A 101 3.79 -4.87 11.16
C VAL A 101 2.46 -5.56 11.43
N ILE A 102 1.39 -5.08 10.80
CA ILE A 102 0.05 -5.68 10.87
C ILE A 102 -0.06 -6.64 9.69
N ASP A 103 0.16 -7.92 9.96
CA ASP A 103 0.34 -8.96 8.93
C ASP A 103 -0.01 -10.35 9.51
N THR A 104 0.38 -11.44 8.84
CA THR A 104 0.10 -12.84 9.21
C THR A 104 0.91 -13.35 10.41
N GLY A 105 1.56 -12.45 11.14
CA GLY A 105 2.57 -12.74 12.16
C GLY A 105 3.99 -12.71 11.59
N VAL A 106 4.99 -12.78 12.47
CA VAL A 106 6.41 -12.76 12.08
C VAL A 106 7.17 -13.85 12.84
N THR A 107 7.73 -14.82 12.11
CA THR A 107 8.55 -15.86 12.73
C THR A 107 9.90 -15.27 13.20
N PRO A 108 10.29 -15.46 14.48
CA PRO A 108 11.57 -15.00 15.00
C PRO A 108 12.75 -15.52 14.17
N HIS A 109 13.65 -14.61 13.82
CA HIS A 109 14.77 -14.92 12.95
C HIS A 109 16.03 -14.14 13.39
N PRO A 110 17.26 -14.69 13.27
CA PRO A 110 18.49 -13.99 13.67
C PRO A 110 18.71 -12.64 12.97
N ARG A 111 18.14 -12.48 11.77
CA ARG A 111 18.17 -11.22 11.02
C ARG A 111 17.09 -10.21 11.47
N LEU A 112 16.21 -10.58 12.40
CA LEU A 112 15.22 -9.70 13.02
C LEU A 112 15.51 -9.59 14.54
N PRO A 113 16.69 -9.08 14.94
CA PRO A 113 17.15 -9.13 16.34
C PRO A 113 16.37 -8.21 17.29
N HIS A 114 15.52 -7.33 16.75
CA HIS A 114 14.73 -6.36 17.50
C HIS A 114 13.23 -6.60 17.38
N LEU A 115 12.83 -7.80 16.93
CA LEU A 115 11.44 -8.18 16.83
C LEU A 115 10.82 -8.29 18.23
N THR A 116 9.66 -7.67 18.42
CA THR A 116 8.88 -7.72 19.65
C THR A 116 7.44 -8.09 19.31
N GLY A 117 6.82 -8.97 20.10
CA GLY A 117 5.42 -9.34 19.92
C GLY A 117 4.48 -8.12 20.04
N GLY A 118 3.49 -8.07 19.15
CA GLY A 118 2.48 -7.01 19.08
C GLY A 118 1.07 -7.48 19.43
N GLY A 119 0.88 -8.78 19.63
CA GLY A 119 -0.42 -9.41 19.81
C GLY A 119 -0.91 -10.14 18.55
N ASP A 120 -1.96 -10.92 18.72
CA ASP A 120 -2.56 -11.74 17.67
C ASP A 120 -4.08 -11.54 17.65
N TYR A 121 -4.62 -11.15 16.50
CA TYR A 121 -6.05 -10.94 16.26
C TYR A 121 -6.72 -12.12 15.55
N ILE A 122 -6.01 -13.24 15.40
CA ILE A 122 -6.49 -14.49 14.82
C ILE A 122 -6.53 -15.58 15.90
N MET A 123 -5.40 -15.86 16.58
CA MET A 123 -5.34 -16.85 17.64
C MET A 123 -5.35 -16.16 19.01
N ALA A 124 -6.42 -16.36 19.79
CA ALA A 124 -6.57 -15.74 21.09
C ALA A 124 -5.38 -16.06 22.02
N GLY A 125 -4.77 -15.03 22.60
CA GLY A 125 -3.59 -15.16 23.47
C GLY A 125 -2.26 -15.31 22.74
N GLY A 126 -2.24 -15.24 21.40
CA GLY A 126 -1.01 -15.16 20.61
C GLY A 126 -0.30 -13.80 20.75
N ASP A 127 1.00 -13.81 20.53
CA ASP A 127 1.88 -12.64 20.64
C ASP A 127 2.24 -12.01 19.28
N GLY A 128 1.78 -12.62 18.18
CA GLY A 128 2.09 -12.22 16.80
C GLY A 128 3.44 -12.73 16.29
N LEU A 129 4.15 -13.57 17.05
CA LEU A 129 5.46 -14.14 16.68
C LEU A 129 5.34 -15.52 16.01
N SER A 130 4.17 -15.84 15.47
CA SER A 130 3.92 -17.04 14.68
C SER A 130 3.38 -16.64 13.33
N ASP A 131 4.10 -16.95 12.26
CA ASP A 131 3.66 -16.71 10.88
C ASP A 131 3.31 -18.03 10.20
N CYS A 132 2.01 -18.28 9.97
CA CYS A 132 1.53 -19.51 9.34
C CYS A 132 1.41 -19.40 7.81
N ASP A 133 1.66 -18.21 7.26
CA ASP A 133 1.47 -17.89 5.84
C ASP A 133 2.77 -17.45 5.15
N ALA A 134 3.88 -17.39 5.89
CA ALA A 134 5.19 -16.87 5.49
C ALA A 134 5.22 -15.40 5.03
N HIS A 135 4.08 -14.72 4.99
CA HIS A 135 3.94 -13.39 4.41
C HIS A 135 4.54 -12.31 5.32
N GLY A 136 4.10 -12.26 6.59
CA GLY A 136 4.56 -11.25 7.52
C GLY A 136 6.06 -11.33 7.83
N THR A 137 6.64 -12.53 7.83
CA THR A 137 8.09 -12.72 7.96
C THR A 137 8.85 -12.12 6.77
N VAL A 138 8.35 -12.30 5.54
CA VAL A 138 8.91 -11.67 4.35
C VAL A 138 8.77 -10.15 4.42
N VAL A 139 7.60 -9.63 4.77
CA VAL A 139 7.35 -8.19 4.92
C VAL A 139 8.28 -7.56 5.97
N ALA A 140 8.37 -8.15 7.16
CA ALA A 140 9.26 -7.69 8.23
C ALA A 140 10.73 -7.71 7.77
N SER A 141 11.12 -8.69 6.95
CA SER A 141 12.49 -8.76 6.41
C SER A 141 12.84 -7.61 5.47
N LEU A 142 11.87 -7.12 4.68
CA LEU A 142 12.06 -5.99 3.79
C LEU A 142 12.19 -4.68 4.56
N ILE A 143 11.46 -4.56 5.67
CA ILE A 143 11.44 -3.35 6.51
C ILE A 143 12.73 -3.22 7.34
N GLY A 144 13.13 -4.29 8.03
CA GLY A 144 14.07 -4.17 9.15
C GLY A 144 15.07 -5.30 9.31
N ALA A 145 15.26 -6.19 8.32
CA ALA A 145 16.25 -7.25 8.46
C ALA A 145 17.68 -6.70 8.55
N ALA A 146 18.43 -7.18 9.55
CA ALA A 146 19.87 -7.01 9.62
C ALA A 146 20.55 -7.62 8.38
N PRO A 147 21.65 -7.04 7.88
CA PRO A 147 22.43 -7.61 6.80
C PRO A 147 22.93 -9.02 7.14
N ALA A 148 22.97 -9.91 6.14
CA ALA A 148 23.53 -11.25 6.30
C ALA A 148 25.06 -11.22 6.18
N GLY A 149 25.73 -10.60 7.16
CA GLY A 149 27.19 -10.59 7.31
C GLY A 149 27.97 -9.86 6.20
N MET A 150 28.07 -10.45 5.01
CA MET A 150 28.88 -9.93 3.91
C MET A 150 28.32 -8.59 3.40
N PRO A 151 29.17 -7.58 3.17
CA PRO A 151 28.78 -6.37 2.48
C PRO A 151 28.16 -6.72 1.13
N LEU A 152 27.05 -6.07 0.78
CA LEU A 152 26.47 -6.18 -0.55
C LEU A 152 27.53 -5.77 -1.59
N PRO A 153 27.65 -6.48 -2.71
CA PRO A 153 28.50 -6.04 -3.81
C PRO A 153 28.09 -4.62 -4.24
N PRO A 154 29.03 -3.80 -4.75
CA PRO A 154 28.69 -2.45 -5.20
C PRO A 154 27.54 -2.49 -6.22
N PRO A 155 26.61 -1.52 -6.19
CA PRO A 155 25.47 -1.50 -7.11
C PRO A 155 25.92 -1.68 -8.56
N GLN A 156 25.26 -2.58 -9.31
CA GLN A 156 25.71 -2.91 -10.68
C GLN A 156 25.54 -1.78 -11.70
N GLU A 157 24.85 -0.69 -11.35
CA GLU A 157 24.87 0.54 -12.14
C GLU A 157 24.31 1.67 -11.27
N THR A 158 24.96 2.83 -11.24
CA THR A 158 24.31 4.07 -10.83
C THR A 158 23.31 4.46 -11.91
N ARG A 159 22.20 3.75 -12.03
CA ARG A 159 21.08 4.20 -12.85
C ARG A 159 20.44 5.36 -12.09
N ARG A 160 21.07 6.53 -12.15
CA ARG A 160 20.44 7.78 -11.78
C ARG A 160 19.18 7.85 -12.66
N PRO A 161 17.97 7.83 -12.08
CA PRO A 161 16.77 8.05 -12.87
C PRO A 161 16.98 9.35 -13.63
N PRO A 162 16.66 9.43 -14.94
CA PRO A 162 16.66 10.71 -15.62
C PRO A 162 15.82 11.66 -14.77
N THR A 163 16.42 12.80 -14.38
CA THR A 163 15.72 13.82 -13.60
C THR A 163 14.44 14.15 -14.33
N VAL A 164 13.28 13.91 -13.70
CA VAL A 164 11.99 14.35 -14.23
C VAL A 164 12.08 15.87 -14.37
N PRO A 165 11.89 16.44 -15.57
CA PRO A 165 11.84 17.88 -15.73
C PRO A 165 10.72 18.42 -14.82
N THR A 166 11.09 19.17 -13.80
CA THR A 166 10.17 19.82 -12.88
C THR A 166 10.44 21.32 -12.85
N THR A 167 9.37 22.10 -12.73
CA THR A 167 9.42 23.54 -12.48
C THR A 167 9.41 23.87 -10.98
N GLU A 168 9.38 22.84 -10.12
CA GLU A 168 9.43 23.00 -8.68
C GLU A 168 10.80 23.53 -8.24
N ALA A 169 10.79 24.58 -7.42
CA ALA A 169 12.01 25.14 -6.87
C ALA A 169 12.68 24.09 -5.96
N PRO A 170 14.02 23.97 -5.98
CA PRO A 170 14.72 23.14 -5.01
C PRO A 170 14.27 23.49 -3.59
N PRO A 171 14.08 22.49 -2.71
CA PRO A 171 13.75 22.78 -1.32
C PRO A 171 14.84 23.67 -0.71
N PRO A 172 14.47 24.64 0.14
CA PRO A 172 15.45 25.49 0.79
C PRO A 172 16.43 24.64 1.61
N PRO A 173 17.71 25.04 1.72
CA PRO A 173 18.67 24.32 2.53
C PRO A 173 18.16 24.19 3.97
N PRO A 174 18.40 23.05 4.65
CA PRO A 174 18.01 22.91 6.04
C PRO A 174 18.68 23.99 6.89
N PRO A 175 18.01 24.50 7.94
CA PRO A 175 18.62 25.45 8.85
C PRO A 175 19.91 24.86 9.43
N PRO A 176 20.96 25.69 9.67
CA PRO A 176 22.20 25.23 10.27
C PRO A 176 21.89 24.48 11.58
N GLN A 177 22.26 23.20 11.62
CA GLN A 177 22.17 22.41 12.84
C GLN A 177 23.17 23.03 13.83
N THR A 178 22.68 23.78 14.81
CA THR A 178 23.51 24.27 15.91
C THR A 178 23.62 23.13 16.91
N ILE A 179 24.75 22.42 16.90
CA ILE A 179 25.07 21.45 17.94
C ILE A 179 25.60 22.25 19.13
N THR A 180 24.76 22.48 20.13
CA THR A 180 25.22 22.92 21.44
C THR A 180 25.76 21.70 22.17
N LEU A 181 27.05 21.71 22.50
CA LEU A 181 27.64 20.77 23.45
C LEU A 181 27.34 21.31 24.86
N GLU A 182 26.52 20.59 25.63
CA GLU A 182 26.49 20.67 27.09
C GLU A 182 27.09 19.39 27.69
#